data_AF-A0A8S4DC09-F1
#
_entry.id   AF-A0A8S4DC09-F1
#
_cell.length_a   1.000
_cell.length_b   1.000
_cell.length_c   1.000
_cell.angle_alpha   90.00
_cell.angle_beta   90.00
_cell.angle_gamma   90.00
#
_symmetry.space_group_name_H-M   'P 1'
#
loop_
_entity.id
_entity.type
_entity.pdbx_description
1 polymer ?
#
loop_
_entity_poly.entity_id
_entity_poly.type
_entity_poly.pdbx_seq_one_letter_code
_entity_poly.pdbx_strand_id
1 'polypeptide(L)'
;MYGNYANYYENPTSRIRSFSPTLQYIEIPNANRWAAARQATPPGLSKPTVVPVNPFDPREDAAVLRKAMKGFGTDEKAIIQVLTRRSNEQRLRIAYEFKTLYGKDLISDLKSETSGKFEDLLVALMTPLPQFYAKELHDATAGIGTDEDVLIEVMCTMSNHEIQVIKQAYTAMYGNLLEDDLQGDTSGNFKRLMTSLCMGNRSEDFHVDQESARQDARSLLQAAALRITSKEMPADLAADVEACLVLCAPNTVVSTPLSASTSFIHLLICRGAAAL
;
A
#
# COMPACT_ATOMS: atom_id res chain seq x y z
N MET A 1 -33.03 3.89 5.79
CA MET A 1 -32.54 5.08 6.50
C MET A 1 -31.06 5.20 6.19
N TYR A 2 -30.73 5.93 5.12
CA TYR A 2 -29.35 6.18 4.70
C TYR A 2 -28.87 7.44 5.43
N GLY A 3 -27.89 7.28 6.32
CA GLY A 3 -27.27 8.38 7.06
C GLY A 3 -26.12 9.00 6.27
N ASN A 4 -26.15 10.34 6.17
CA ASN A 4 -25.23 11.23 5.46
C ASN A 4 -23.72 10.95 5.70
N TYR A 5 -22.98 10.75 4.61
CA TYR A 5 -21.51 10.65 4.56
C TYR A 5 -20.84 11.99 4.13
N ALA A 6 -21.43 13.14 4.48
CA ALA A 6 -21.04 14.44 3.90
C ALA A 6 -20.16 15.36 4.79
N ASN A 7 -19.68 14.93 5.96
CA ASN A 7 -18.94 15.81 6.89
C ASN A 7 -17.58 15.25 7.36
N TYR A 8 -16.63 15.03 6.46
CA TYR A 8 -15.26 14.60 6.86
C TYR A 8 -14.11 15.42 6.25
N TYR A 9 -14.39 16.63 5.78
CA TYR A 9 -13.37 17.58 5.32
C TYR A 9 -13.46 18.88 6.12
N GLU A 10 -12.86 18.89 7.31
CA GLU A 10 -12.39 20.14 7.90
C GLU A 10 -10.87 20.16 7.88
N ASN A 11 -10.35 21.12 7.11
CA ASN A 11 -8.95 21.45 6.90
C ASN A 11 -8.36 22.07 8.18
N PRO A 12 -7.36 21.45 8.85
CA PRO A 12 -6.70 22.10 9.97
C PRO A 12 -5.43 22.82 9.47
N THR A 13 -5.60 23.84 8.62
CA THR A 13 -4.60 24.90 8.49
C THR A 13 -4.77 25.85 9.68
N SER A 14 -4.26 25.46 10.85
CA SER A 14 -3.82 26.43 11.85
C SER A 14 -3.13 25.75 13.05
N ARG A 15 -1.95 26.31 13.36
CA ARG A 15 -1.18 26.18 14.61
C ARG A 15 -0.06 25.13 14.59
N ILE A 16 0.95 25.41 13.77
CA ILE A 16 2.32 24.91 13.94
C ILE A 16 2.82 25.43 15.30
N ARG A 17 2.90 24.57 16.32
CA ARG A 17 3.74 24.80 17.49
C ARG A 17 5.04 24.04 17.27
N SER A 18 6.16 24.72 17.49
CA SER A 18 7.52 24.18 17.41
C SER A 18 7.66 22.91 18.27
N PHE A 19 8.05 21.78 17.67
CA PHE A 19 8.29 20.52 18.39
C PHE A 19 9.74 20.04 18.26
N SER A 20 10.25 19.56 19.39
CA SER A 20 11.59 19.03 19.69
C SER A 20 11.77 17.58 19.17
N PRO A 21 13.00 17.06 18.93
CA PRO A 21 13.24 15.88 18.09
C PRO A 21 13.19 14.57 18.89
N THR A 22 12.05 14.24 19.48
CA THR A 22 11.79 12.90 20.04
C THR A 22 10.55 12.38 19.34
N LEU A 23 10.71 11.36 18.49
CA LEU A 23 9.68 10.72 17.68
C LEU A 23 8.33 10.66 18.41
N GLN A 24 7.49 11.68 18.17
CA GLN A 24 6.09 11.61 18.48
C GLN A 24 5.53 10.62 17.47
N TYR A 25 5.07 9.49 18.00
CA TYR A 25 4.05 8.71 17.34
C TYR A 25 2.96 9.68 16.92
N ILE A 26 2.95 10.08 15.64
CA ILE A 26 1.93 10.97 15.11
C ILE A 26 0.65 10.17 15.32
N GLU A 27 -0.18 10.61 16.26
CA GLU A 27 -1.55 10.14 16.38
C GLU A 27 -2.23 10.54 15.07
N ILE A 28 -2.06 9.72 14.03
CA ILE A 28 -2.87 9.80 12.83
C ILE A 28 -4.25 9.41 13.35
N PRO A 29 -5.19 10.36 13.48
CA PRO A 29 -6.53 10.05 13.90
C PRO A 29 -7.13 9.26 12.74
N ASN A 30 -7.00 7.92 12.76
CA ASN A 30 -7.49 6.91 11.82
C ASN A 30 -6.53 5.73 11.54
N ALA A 31 -5.41 5.54 12.25
CA ALA A 31 -4.60 4.30 12.10
C ALA A 31 -5.46 3.01 12.26
N ASN A 32 -6.44 3.03 13.17
CA ASN A 32 -7.41 1.94 13.37
C ASN A 32 -8.40 1.77 12.20
N ARG A 33 -8.56 2.78 11.32
CA ARG A 33 -9.46 2.72 10.15
C ARG A 33 -8.80 2.19 8.88
N TRP A 34 -7.47 2.16 8.79
CA TRP A 34 -6.76 1.51 7.67
C TRP A 34 -7.15 0.03 7.55
N ALA A 35 -7.16 -0.67 8.68
CA ALA A 35 -7.57 -2.08 8.73
C ALA A 35 -9.08 -2.25 8.43
N ALA A 36 -9.92 -1.32 8.87
CA ALA A 36 -11.36 -1.33 8.60
C ALA A 36 -11.68 -1.04 7.12
N ALA A 37 -10.92 -0.16 6.46
CA ALA A 37 -11.07 0.15 5.05
C ALA A 37 -10.67 -1.03 4.15
N ARG A 38 -9.61 -1.77 4.51
CA ARG A 38 -9.27 -3.04 3.81
C ARG A 38 -10.35 -4.11 3.95
N GLN A 39 -11.12 -4.13 5.03
CA GLN A 39 -12.23 -5.08 5.24
C GLN A 39 -13.45 -4.78 4.37
N ALA A 40 -13.52 -3.62 3.70
CA ALA A 40 -14.55 -3.33 2.71
C ALA A 40 -14.31 -4.04 1.36
N THR A 41 -13.27 -4.88 1.25
CA THR A 41 -13.10 -5.76 0.09
C THR A 41 -14.27 -6.77 0.00
N PRO A 42 -14.74 -7.11 -1.21
CA PRO A 42 -15.74 -8.15 -1.39
C PRO A 42 -15.35 -9.43 -0.63
N PRO A 43 -16.31 -10.11 0.04
CA PRO A 43 -16.02 -11.32 0.79
C PRO A 43 -15.30 -12.35 -0.10
N GLY A 44 -14.03 -12.65 0.21
CA GLY A 44 -13.30 -13.77 -0.40
C GLY A 44 -11.94 -13.46 -1.02
N LEU A 45 -11.44 -12.22 -1.07
CA LEU A 45 -10.23 -11.92 -1.87
C LEU A 45 -8.87 -11.94 -1.16
N SER A 46 -8.78 -11.99 0.17
CA SER A 46 -7.50 -12.33 0.83
C SER A 46 -7.71 -12.79 2.28
N LYS A 47 -7.25 -14.00 2.60
CA LYS A 47 -7.18 -14.49 3.98
C LYS A 47 -5.86 -13.99 4.59
N PRO A 48 -5.87 -13.11 5.61
CA PRO A 48 -4.64 -12.64 6.24
C PRO A 48 -3.90 -13.80 6.90
N THR A 49 -2.56 -13.80 6.83
CA THR A 49 -1.69 -14.81 7.44
C THR A 49 -1.40 -14.52 8.91
N VAL A 50 -1.44 -13.25 9.30
CA VAL A 50 -1.36 -12.79 10.69
C VAL A 50 -2.71 -12.18 11.06
N VAL A 51 -3.34 -12.71 12.10
CA VAL A 51 -4.63 -12.24 12.64
C VAL A 51 -4.46 -11.81 14.09
N PRO A 52 -5.33 -10.93 14.61
CA PRO A 52 -5.30 -10.57 16.03
C PRO A 52 -5.46 -11.79 16.92
N VAL A 53 -4.61 -11.90 17.94
CA VAL A 53 -4.70 -12.96 18.96
C VAL A 53 -5.79 -12.63 19.98
N ASN A 54 -6.47 -13.64 20.50
CA ASN A 54 -7.45 -13.52 21.58
C ASN A 54 -7.37 -14.77 22.49
N PRO A 55 -7.19 -14.63 23.83
CA PRO A 55 -7.04 -13.39 24.59
C PRO A 55 -5.71 -12.67 24.30
N PHE A 56 -5.72 -11.35 24.44
CA PHE A 56 -4.55 -10.49 24.22
C PHE A 56 -4.23 -9.66 25.46
N ASP A 57 -3.01 -9.80 25.98
CA ASP A 57 -2.47 -8.95 27.04
C ASP A 57 -1.18 -8.25 26.55
N PRO A 58 -1.24 -6.94 26.23
CA PRO A 58 -0.08 -6.19 25.77
C PRO A 58 1.02 -6.03 26.84
N ARG A 59 0.70 -6.11 28.13
CA ARG A 59 1.68 -5.97 29.22
C ARG A 59 2.52 -7.23 29.39
N GLU A 60 1.90 -8.40 29.24
CA GLU A 60 2.62 -9.68 29.22
C GLU A 60 3.61 -9.73 28.06
N ASP A 61 3.15 -9.39 26.85
CA ASP A 61 4.01 -9.33 25.67
C ASP A 61 5.14 -8.31 25.82
N ALA A 62 4.87 -7.14 26.39
CA ALA A 62 5.90 -6.15 26.70
C ALA A 62 6.95 -6.68 27.69
N ALA A 63 6.55 -7.46 28.69
CA ALA A 63 7.46 -8.10 29.64
C ALA A 63 8.32 -9.19 28.99
N VAL A 64 7.76 -9.99 28.08
CA VAL A 64 8.50 -10.97 27.28
C VAL A 64 9.56 -10.28 26.44
N LEU A 65 9.20 -9.23 25.71
CA LEU A 65 10.14 -8.46 24.90
C LEU A 65 11.23 -7.80 25.75
N ARG A 66 10.87 -7.24 26.92
CA ARG A 66 11.86 -6.63 27.82
C ARG A 66 12.86 -7.66 28.34
N LYS A 67 12.40 -8.88 28.66
CA LYS A 67 13.26 -9.97 29.09
C LYS A 67 14.18 -10.44 27.96
N ALA A 68 13.66 -10.53 26.74
CA ALA A 68 14.41 -10.95 25.57
C ALA A 68 15.57 -10.00 25.21
N MET A 69 15.44 -8.72 25.54
CA MET A 69 16.43 -7.66 25.28
C MET A 69 17.20 -7.23 26.55
N LYS A 70 17.25 -8.08 27.59
CA LYS A 70 17.93 -7.74 28.85
C LYS A 70 19.20 -8.57 29.03
N GLY A 71 20.33 -7.89 29.16
CA GLY A 71 21.61 -8.49 29.49
C GLY A 71 22.54 -8.49 28.29
N PHE A 72 23.49 -9.42 28.25
CA PHE A 72 24.37 -9.58 27.11
C PHE A 72 23.75 -10.54 26.09
N GLY A 73 23.64 -10.08 24.84
CA GLY A 73 22.94 -10.78 23.77
C GLY A 73 21.42 -10.59 23.82
N THR A 74 20.75 -11.18 22.84
CA THR A 74 19.32 -10.96 22.58
C THR A 74 18.64 -12.31 22.36
N ASP A 75 17.44 -12.52 22.89
CA ASP A 75 16.62 -13.71 22.58
C ASP A 75 15.76 -13.42 21.34
N GLU A 76 16.34 -13.54 20.14
CA GLU A 76 15.66 -13.22 18.90
C GLU A 76 14.44 -14.14 18.67
N LYS A 77 14.50 -15.37 19.18
CA LYS A 77 13.40 -16.32 19.07
C LYS A 77 12.17 -15.83 19.83
N ALA A 78 12.34 -15.31 21.05
CA ALA A 78 11.25 -14.72 21.80
C ALA A 78 10.67 -13.48 21.10
N ILE A 79 11.52 -12.61 20.55
CA ILE A 79 11.10 -11.43 19.78
C ILE A 79 10.25 -11.85 18.57
N ILE A 80 10.74 -12.80 17.77
CA ILE A 80 10.03 -13.32 16.60
C ILE A 80 8.67 -13.90 17.01
N GLN A 81 8.63 -14.71 18.06
CA GLN A 81 7.39 -15.35 18.53
C GLN A 81 6.34 -14.32 18.99
N VAL A 82 6.76 -13.22 19.60
CA VAL A 82 5.85 -12.13 19.96
C VAL A 82 5.40 -11.39 18.70
N LEU A 83 6.33 -10.76 17.98
CA LEU A 83 5.97 -9.80 16.94
C LEU A 83 5.29 -10.46 15.74
N THR A 84 5.74 -11.62 15.27
CA THR A 84 5.17 -12.24 14.06
C THR A 84 3.76 -12.82 14.25
N ARG A 85 3.30 -12.96 15.51
CA ARG A 85 1.98 -13.52 15.83
C ARG A 85 0.96 -12.49 16.29
N ARG A 86 1.35 -11.22 16.42
CA ARG A 86 0.47 -10.11 16.84
C ARG A 86 0.10 -9.29 15.61
N SER A 87 -1.14 -8.81 15.54
CA SER A 87 -1.50 -7.83 14.51
C SER A 87 -0.70 -6.53 14.70
N ASN A 88 -0.60 -5.68 13.67
CA ASN A 88 0.08 -4.39 13.78
C ASN A 88 -0.54 -3.53 14.90
N GLU A 89 -1.88 -3.49 15.00
CA GLU A 89 -2.57 -2.81 16.11
C GLU A 89 -2.16 -3.35 17.49
N GLN A 90 -2.07 -4.68 17.65
CA GLN A 90 -1.61 -5.29 18.90
C GLN A 90 -0.14 -4.94 19.20
N ARG A 91 0.73 -4.93 18.19
CA ARG A 91 2.14 -4.51 18.34
C ARG A 91 2.27 -3.05 18.80
N LEU A 92 1.44 -2.17 18.26
CA LEU A 92 1.40 -0.77 18.66
C LEU A 92 0.92 -0.61 20.11
N ARG A 93 -0.06 -1.44 20.53
CA ARG A 93 -0.49 -1.49 21.93
C ARG A 93 0.61 -2.04 22.86
N ILE A 94 1.37 -3.04 22.41
CA ILE A 94 2.54 -3.55 23.15
C ILE A 94 3.59 -2.45 23.29
N ALA A 95 3.90 -1.70 22.23
CA ALA A 95 4.86 -0.60 22.29
C ALA A 95 4.44 0.48 23.29
N TYR A 96 3.15 0.84 23.31
CA TYR A 96 2.58 1.77 24.28
C TYR A 96 2.73 1.28 25.73
N GLU A 97 2.38 0.02 26.02
CA GLU A 97 2.52 -0.54 27.36
C GLU A 97 4.00 -0.72 27.74
N PHE A 98 4.88 -1.07 26.80
CA PHE A 98 6.33 -1.15 27.02
C PHE A 98 6.89 0.20 27.46
N LYS A 99 6.49 1.30 26.80
CA LYS A 99 6.86 2.66 27.20
C LYS A 99 6.33 3.00 28.59
N THR A 100 5.09 2.63 28.89
CA THR A 100 4.45 2.89 30.19
C THR A 100 5.12 2.13 31.33
N LEU A 101 5.47 0.87 31.13
CA LEU A 101 6.04 -0.01 32.16
C LEU A 101 7.53 0.24 32.41
N TYR A 102 8.30 0.58 31.36
CA TYR A 102 9.77 0.63 31.43
C TYR A 102 10.37 1.99 31.12
N GLY A 103 9.57 2.99 30.71
CA GLY A 103 10.06 4.31 30.31
C GLY A 103 10.87 4.32 29.00
N LYS A 104 10.99 3.17 28.33
CA LYS A 104 11.83 2.94 27.14
C LYS A 104 11.00 2.90 25.87
N ASP A 105 11.60 3.31 24.76
CA ASP A 105 10.98 3.15 23.44
C ASP A 105 11.28 1.74 22.90
N LEU A 106 10.24 0.98 22.56
CA LEU A 106 10.39 -0.41 22.12
C LEU A 106 11.15 -0.51 20.79
N ILE A 107 10.88 0.39 19.84
CA ILE A 107 11.53 0.37 18.52
C ILE A 107 13.02 0.68 18.68
N SER A 108 13.36 1.68 19.50
CA SER A 108 14.75 2.00 19.83
C SER A 108 15.48 0.85 20.53
N ASP A 109 14.85 0.18 21.49
CA ASP A 109 15.43 -0.99 22.16
C ASP A 109 15.66 -2.13 21.13
N LEU A 110 14.70 -2.39 20.21
CA LEU A 110 14.88 -3.39 19.15
C LEU A 110 16.05 -3.06 18.22
N LYS A 111 16.21 -1.80 17.81
CA LYS A 111 17.32 -1.33 16.96
C LYS A 111 18.68 -1.45 17.63
N SER A 112 18.76 -1.22 18.95
CA SER A 112 20.04 -1.36 19.66
C SER A 112 20.47 -2.81 19.86
N GLU A 113 19.52 -3.75 19.79
CA GLU A 113 19.72 -5.17 20.09
C GLU A 113 19.82 -6.04 18.82
N THR A 114 19.44 -5.52 17.67
CA THR A 114 19.44 -6.25 16.39
C THR A 114 20.20 -5.48 15.32
N SER A 115 20.49 -6.12 14.18
CA SER A 115 21.17 -5.45 13.06
C SER A 115 20.79 -6.05 11.71
N GLY A 116 21.08 -5.29 10.64
CA GLY A 116 20.88 -5.70 9.25
C GLY A 116 19.42 -6.02 8.92
N LYS A 117 19.20 -6.95 7.98
CA LYS A 117 17.85 -7.28 7.48
C LYS A 117 16.87 -7.73 8.56
N PHE A 118 17.38 -8.28 9.67
CA PHE A 118 16.53 -8.67 10.78
C PHE A 118 16.00 -7.46 11.53
N GLU A 119 16.85 -6.47 11.82
CA GLU A 119 16.42 -5.18 12.38
C GLU A 119 15.39 -4.50 11.48
N ASP A 120 15.68 -4.40 10.18
CA ASP A 120 14.78 -3.77 9.20
C ASP A 120 13.39 -4.39 9.22
N LEU A 121 13.32 -5.73 9.25
CA LEU A 121 12.06 -6.46 9.35
C LEU A 121 11.32 -6.16 10.66
N LEU A 122 12.01 -6.15 11.80
CA LEU A 122 11.38 -5.89 13.10
C LEU A 122 10.81 -4.47 13.16
N VAL A 123 11.58 -3.48 12.68
CA VAL A 123 11.14 -2.09 12.59
C VAL A 123 9.93 -1.96 11.66
N ALA A 124 9.97 -2.60 10.49
CA ALA A 124 8.84 -2.62 9.56
C ALA A 124 7.57 -3.23 10.20
N LEU A 125 7.70 -4.35 10.92
CA LEU A 125 6.57 -4.98 11.63
C LEU A 125 5.95 -4.08 12.71
N MET A 126 6.75 -3.23 13.35
CA MET A 126 6.33 -2.29 14.39
C MET A 126 5.80 -0.96 13.85
N THR A 127 6.01 -0.67 12.56
CA THR A 127 5.63 0.60 11.96
C THR A 127 4.14 0.58 11.56
N PRO A 128 3.35 1.63 11.86
CA PRO A 128 2.01 1.78 11.32
C PRO A 128 2.02 1.74 9.78
N LEU A 129 1.11 0.99 9.17
CA LEU A 129 1.14 0.75 7.72
C LEU A 129 1.22 2.03 6.86
N PRO A 130 0.46 3.11 7.13
CA PRO A 130 0.61 4.35 6.36
C PRO A 130 2.01 4.96 6.43
N GLN A 131 2.64 4.91 7.61
CA GLN A 131 3.99 5.41 7.83
C GLN A 131 5.03 4.52 7.15
N PHE A 132 4.80 3.20 7.14
CA PHE A 132 5.62 2.25 6.41
C PHE A 132 5.62 2.58 4.91
N TYR A 133 4.45 2.64 4.26
CA TYR A 133 4.38 2.97 2.83
C TYR A 133 4.89 4.38 2.52
N ALA A 134 4.64 5.36 3.40
CA ALA A 134 5.20 6.69 3.23
C ALA A 134 6.74 6.67 3.24
N LYS A 135 7.35 5.87 4.12
CA LYS A 135 8.79 5.66 4.15
C LYS A 135 9.29 4.96 2.89
N GLU A 136 8.65 3.88 2.44
CA GLU A 136 9.08 3.19 1.22
C GLU A 136 9.01 4.11 -0.01
N LEU A 137 7.96 4.93 -0.13
CA LEU A 137 7.85 5.92 -1.21
C LEU A 137 8.90 7.03 -1.11
N HIS A 138 9.22 7.46 0.12
CA HIS A 138 10.26 8.46 0.32
C HIS A 138 11.62 7.90 -0.05
N ASP A 139 11.99 6.73 0.45
CA ASP A 139 13.26 6.09 0.15
C ASP A 139 13.41 5.78 -1.35
N ALA A 140 12.30 5.46 -2.04
CA ALA A 140 12.28 5.25 -3.49
C ALA A 140 12.51 6.54 -4.31
N THR A 141 12.31 7.71 -3.73
CA THR A 141 12.52 9.03 -4.36
C THR A 141 13.64 9.85 -3.70
N ALA A 142 14.25 9.33 -2.63
CA ALA A 142 15.29 10.00 -1.88
C ALA A 142 16.65 9.47 -2.30
N GLY A 143 17.30 10.12 -3.27
CA GLY A 143 18.70 9.82 -3.58
C GLY A 143 19.10 10.03 -5.03
N ILE A 144 20.12 9.28 -5.45
CA ILE A 144 20.57 9.26 -6.85
C ILE A 144 19.78 8.17 -7.57
N GLY A 145 18.95 8.58 -8.51
CA GLY A 145 18.02 7.69 -9.20
C GLY A 145 16.71 7.54 -8.42
N THR A 146 15.83 6.72 -8.96
CA THR A 146 14.48 6.48 -8.43
C THR A 146 14.27 4.97 -8.43
N ASP A 147 13.68 4.41 -7.38
CA ASP A 147 13.29 3.00 -7.36
C ASP A 147 11.88 2.88 -7.95
N GLU A 148 11.80 2.72 -9.28
CA GLU A 148 10.50 2.66 -9.96
C GLU A 148 9.70 1.41 -9.58
N ASP A 149 10.34 0.32 -9.19
CA ASP A 149 9.67 -0.92 -8.81
C ASP A 149 8.85 -0.72 -7.53
N VAL A 150 9.42 -0.06 -6.52
CA VAL A 150 8.70 0.30 -5.28
C VAL A 150 7.54 1.25 -5.57
N LEU A 151 7.75 2.26 -6.43
CA LEU A 151 6.68 3.19 -6.82
C LEU A 151 5.52 2.45 -7.51
N ILE A 152 5.82 1.54 -8.43
CA ILE A 152 4.82 0.74 -9.13
C ILE A 152 4.08 -0.17 -8.14
N GLU A 153 4.80 -0.89 -7.28
CA GLU A 153 4.23 -1.81 -6.31
C GLU A 153 3.24 -1.11 -5.39
N VAL A 154 3.62 0.03 -4.82
CA VAL A 154 2.76 0.77 -3.88
C VAL A 154 1.64 1.49 -4.63
N MET A 155 1.95 2.34 -5.61
CA MET A 155 0.96 3.24 -6.22
C MET A 155 -0.09 2.50 -7.04
N CYS A 156 0.23 1.34 -7.62
CA CYS A 156 -0.69 0.58 -8.47
C CYS A 156 -1.54 -0.46 -7.72
N THR A 157 -1.31 -0.65 -6.42
CA THR A 157 -2.04 -1.66 -5.62
C THR A 157 -2.93 -1.09 -4.54
N MET A 158 -2.79 0.20 -4.21
CA MET A 158 -3.58 0.87 -3.17
C MET A 158 -4.94 1.36 -3.68
N SER A 159 -5.95 1.29 -2.81
CA SER A 159 -7.25 1.95 -2.99
C SER A 159 -7.15 3.46 -2.86
N ASN A 160 -8.19 4.17 -3.30
CA ASN A 160 -8.28 5.63 -3.15
C ASN A 160 -8.09 6.07 -1.69
N HIS A 161 -8.76 5.37 -0.77
CA HIS A 161 -8.64 5.67 0.66
C HIS A 161 -7.22 5.46 1.18
N GLU A 162 -6.59 4.33 0.81
CA GLU A 162 -5.22 4.03 1.22
C GLU A 162 -4.23 5.09 0.71
N ILE A 163 -4.35 5.52 -0.55
CA ILE A 163 -3.53 6.62 -1.11
C ILE A 163 -3.68 7.90 -0.28
N GLN A 164 -4.90 8.32 0.08
CA GLN A 164 -5.09 9.54 0.87
C GLN A 164 -4.45 9.43 2.25
N VAL A 165 -4.56 8.28 2.91
CA VAL A 165 -3.97 8.08 4.25
C VAL A 165 -2.43 8.02 4.16
N ILE A 166 -1.87 7.43 3.11
CA ILE A 166 -0.42 7.45 2.85
C ILE A 166 0.06 8.89 2.63
N LYS A 167 -0.64 9.70 1.81
CA LYS A 167 -0.28 11.12 1.56
C LYS A 167 -0.23 11.93 2.85
N GLN A 168 -1.20 11.72 3.75
CA GLN A 168 -1.23 12.38 5.06
C GLN A 168 -0.03 11.96 5.91
N ALA A 169 0.27 10.66 5.98
CA ALA A 169 1.43 10.16 6.71
C ALA A 169 2.75 10.70 6.13
N TYR A 170 2.90 10.70 4.81
CA TYR A 170 4.06 11.23 4.10
C TYR A 170 4.30 12.70 4.43
N THR A 171 3.27 13.53 4.30
CA THR A 171 3.36 14.97 4.60
C THR A 171 3.72 15.20 6.07
N ALA A 172 3.15 14.41 6.98
CA ALA A 172 3.42 14.54 8.40
C ALA A 172 4.85 14.09 8.79
N MET A 173 5.44 13.14 8.06
CA MET A 173 6.78 12.62 8.32
C MET A 173 7.88 13.47 7.68
N TYR A 174 7.67 13.95 6.46
CA TYR A 174 8.73 14.59 5.65
C TYR A 174 8.52 16.08 5.41
N GLY A 175 7.32 16.61 5.70
CA GLY A 175 6.99 18.02 5.47
C GLY A 175 6.78 18.40 4.00
N ASN A 176 6.95 17.47 3.06
CA ASN A 176 6.70 17.63 1.63
C ASN A 176 5.43 16.88 1.21
N LEU A 177 4.84 17.29 0.08
CA LEU A 177 3.74 16.53 -0.51
C LEU A 177 4.31 15.36 -1.32
N LEU A 178 3.75 14.17 -1.13
CA LEU A 178 4.10 12.97 -1.91
C LEU A 178 4.01 13.24 -3.43
N GLU A 179 3.01 14.02 -3.85
CA GLU A 179 2.81 14.38 -5.25
C GLU A 179 3.97 15.22 -5.82
N ASP A 180 4.51 16.14 -5.03
CA ASP A 180 5.61 17.01 -5.46
C ASP A 180 6.89 16.19 -5.65
N ASP A 181 7.20 15.31 -4.68
CA ASP A 181 8.38 14.44 -4.75
C ASP A 181 8.26 13.45 -5.93
N LEU A 182 7.09 12.83 -6.14
CA LEU A 182 6.84 11.99 -7.32
C LEU A 182 7.04 12.75 -8.63
N GLN A 183 6.56 14.01 -8.72
CA GLN A 183 6.71 14.81 -9.93
C GLN A 183 8.14 15.30 -10.17
N GLY A 184 8.91 15.52 -9.10
CA GLY A 184 10.31 15.93 -9.15
C GLY A 184 11.22 14.81 -9.63
N ASP A 185 10.95 13.58 -9.19
CA ASP A 185 11.83 12.43 -9.43
C ASP A 185 11.45 11.59 -10.66
N THR A 186 10.22 11.72 -11.17
CA THR A 186 9.78 10.97 -12.35
C THR A 186 9.63 11.85 -13.59
N SER A 187 9.61 11.23 -14.77
CA SER A 187 9.47 11.97 -16.04
C SER A 187 8.53 11.30 -17.05
N GLY A 188 8.20 12.04 -18.11
CA GLY A 188 7.41 11.53 -19.24
C GLY A 188 6.04 10.95 -18.84
N ASN A 189 5.70 9.80 -19.43
CA ASN A 189 4.45 9.11 -19.16
C ASN A 189 4.41 8.48 -17.77
N PHE A 190 5.57 8.08 -17.23
CA PHE A 190 5.65 7.52 -15.89
C PHE A 190 5.23 8.53 -14.83
N LYS A 191 5.71 9.78 -14.93
CA LYS A 191 5.24 10.88 -14.08
C LYS A 191 3.75 11.09 -14.14
N ARG A 192 3.18 11.12 -15.34
CA ARG A 192 1.74 11.32 -15.54
C ARG A 192 0.93 10.23 -14.86
N LEU A 193 1.37 8.98 -14.97
CA LEU A 193 0.74 7.85 -14.30
C LEU A 193 0.83 7.97 -12.78
N MET A 194 2.03 8.20 -12.22
CA MET A 194 2.22 8.33 -10.77
C MET A 194 1.43 9.49 -10.17
N THR A 195 1.39 10.64 -10.87
CA THR A 195 0.58 11.80 -10.46
C THR A 195 -0.91 11.44 -10.46
N SER A 196 -1.40 10.77 -11.51
CA SER A 196 -2.79 10.34 -11.61
C SER A 196 -3.21 9.38 -10.49
N LEU A 197 -2.36 8.39 -10.20
CA LEU A 197 -2.58 7.46 -9.09
C LEU A 197 -2.56 8.17 -7.73
N CYS A 198 -1.66 9.15 -7.54
CA CYS A 198 -1.56 9.95 -6.33
C CYS A 198 -2.79 10.84 -6.07
N MET A 199 -3.60 11.13 -7.10
CA MET A 199 -4.87 11.83 -6.88
C MET A 199 -5.86 10.97 -6.07
N GLY A 200 -5.78 9.63 -6.16
CA GLY A 200 -6.65 8.72 -5.43
C GLY A 200 -8.14 8.95 -5.74
N ASN A 201 -8.48 9.13 -7.02
CA ASN A 201 -9.83 9.45 -7.49
C ASN A 201 -10.34 8.46 -8.57
N ARG A 202 -9.91 7.20 -8.49
CA ARG A 202 -10.38 6.12 -9.38
C ARG A 202 -11.85 5.81 -9.10
N SER A 203 -12.65 5.45 -10.10
CA SER A 203 -13.99 4.91 -9.81
C SER A 203 -13.86 3.57 -9.05
N GLU A 204 -14.44 3.50 -7.85
CA GLU A 204 -14.50 2.30 -7.02
C GLU A 204 -15.91 1.68 -7.00
N ASP A 205 -16.73 2.02 -7.98
CA ASP A 205 -18.03 1.39 -8.21
C ASP A 205 -17.85 -0.06 -8.70
N PHE A 206 -18.73 -0.95 -8.25
CA PHE A 206 -18.79 -2.35 -8.67
C PHE A 206 -19.78 -2.57 -9.82
N HIS A 207 -20.51 -1.53 -10.26
CA HIS A 207 -21.36 -1.61 -11.43
C HIS A 207 -20.53 -1.71 -12.73
N VAL A 208 -20.84 -2.72 -13.54
CA VAL A 208 -20.15 -2.96 -14.82
C VAL A 208 -21.00 -2.49 -15.98
N ASP A 209 -20.54 -1.46 -16.69
CA ASP A 209 -21.07 -1.07 -17.99
C ASP A 209 -20.34 -1.84 -19.10
N GLN A 210 -21.04 -2.80 -19.70
CA GLN A 210 -20.47 -3.64 -20.75
C GLN A 210 -20.15 -2.87 -22.04
N GLU A 211 -20.89 -1.81 -22.36
CA GLU A 211 -20.65 -1.06 -23.60
C GLU A 211 -19.44 -0.14 -23.43
N SER A 212 -19.32 0.55 -22.30
CA SER A 212 -18.11 1.32 -21.97
C SER A 212 -16.88 0.42 -21.97
N ALA A 213 -16.94 -0.76 -21.34
CA ALA A 213 -15.82 -1.70 -21.33
C ALA A 213 -15.40 -2.15 -22.74
N ARG A 214 -16.35 -2.35 -23.66
CA ARG A 214 -16.04 -2.65 -25.07
C ARG A 214 -15.41 -1.46 -25.78
N GLN A 215 -15.88 -0.25 -25.50
CA GLN A 215 -15.32 0.98 -26.08
C GLN A 215 -13.88 1.22 -25.60
N ASP A 216 -13.60 0.99 -24.33
CA ASP A 216 -12.26 1.08 -23.76
C ASP A 216 -11.32 0.04 -24.39
N ALA A 217 -11.76 -1.21 -24.51
CA ALA A 217 -10.98 -2.27 -25.14
C ALA A 217 -10.61 -1.92 -26.60
N ARG A 218 -11.56 -1.38 -27.38
CA ARG A 218 -11.30 -0.91 -28.76
C ARG A 218 -10.30 0.25 -28.78
N SER A 219 -10.45 1.21 -27.86
CA SER A 219 -9.58 2.38 -27.77
C SER A 219 -8.13 1.98 -27.41
N LEU A 220 -7.97 1.06 -26.46
CA LEU A 220 -6.68 0.50 -26.08
C LEU A 220 -6.02 -0.25 -27.24
N LEU A 221 -6.77 -1.05 -27.99
CA LEU A 221 -6.26 -1.74 -29.17
C LEU A 221 -5.78 -0.77 -30.24
N GLN A 222 -6.57 0.27 -30.55
CA GLN A 222 -6.17 1.28 -31.53
C GLN A 222 -4.91 2.02 -31.09
N ALA A 223 -4.82 2.40 -29.82
CA ALA A 223 -3.64 3.05 -29.25
C ALA A 223 -2.40 2.14 -29.29
N ALA A 224 -2.56 0.84 -29.02
CA ALA A 224 -1.49 -0.14 -29.13
C ALA A 224 -1.04 -0.34 -30.58
N ALA A 225 -1.98 -0.49 -31.52
CA ALA A 225 -1.68 -0.66 -32.94
C ALA A 225 -0.92 0.55 -33.50
N LEU A 226 -1.29 1.78 -33.13
CA LEU A 226 -0.56 3.00 -33.51
C LEU A 226 0.87 3.04 -32.96
N ARG A 227 1.13 2.39 -31.83
CA ARG A 227 2.46 2.29 -31.23
C ARG A 227 3.29 1.19 -31.89
N ILE A 228 2.66 0.09 -32.30
CA ILE A 228 3.31 -1.05 -32.95
C ILE A 228 3.58 -0.75 -34.45
N THR A 229 2.80 0.07 -35.13
CA THR A 229 3.16 0.52 -36.49
C THR A 229 4.45 1.36 -36.53
N SER A 230 4.94 1.82 -35.36
CA SER A 230 6.26 2.45 -35.22
C SER A 230 7.41 1.47 -34.91
N LYS A 231 7.13 0.22 -34.53
CA LYS A 231 8.09 -0.89 -34.31
C LYS A 231 7.40 -2.21 -34.64
N GLU A 232 7.76 -2.85 -35.77
CA GLU A 232 7.14 -4.05 -36.36
C GLU A 232 6.49 -5.04 -35.39
N MET A 233 5.29 -5.53 -35.72
CA MET A 233 4.49 -6.45 -34.92
C MET A 233 4.95 -7.91 -35.10
N PRO A 234 5.31 -8.64 -34.03
CA PRO A 234 5.46 -10.08 -34.10
C PRO A 234 4.06 -10.75 -34.19
N ALA A 235 3.94 -11.79 -35.02
CA ALA A 235 2.67 -12.38 -35.46
C ALA A 235 1.88 -13.10 -34.35
N ASP A 236 2.53 -13.39 -33.22
CA ASP A 236 1.97 -14.01 -32.02
C ASP A 236 1.05 -13.05 -31.25
N LEU A 237 1.39 -11.76 -31.20
CA LEU A 237 0.60 -10.75 -30.49
C LEU A 237 -0.72 -10.42 -31.19
N ALA A 238 -0.78 -10.57 -32.52
CA ALA A 238 -2.02 -10.36 -33.29
C ALA A 238 -3.09 -11.42 -32.98
N ALA A 239 -2.68 -12.66 -32.70
CA ALA A 239 -3.60 -13.75 -32.34
C ALA A 239 -4.15 -13.59 -30.91
N ASP A 240 -3.33 -13.12 -29.96
CA ASP A 240 -3.76 -12.83 -28.59
C ASP A 240 -4.79 -11.69 -28.53
N VAL A 241 -4.66 -10.71 -29.42
CA VAL A 241 -5.62 -9.61 -29.57
C VAL A 241 -6.98 -10.09 -30.10
N GLU A 242 -6.98 -10.99 -31.08
CA GLU A 242 -8.21 -11.56 -31.62
C GLU A 242 -8.93 -12.43 -30.56
N ALA A 243 -8.16 -13.15 -29.73
CA ALA A 243 -8.68 -13.90 -28.60
C ALA A 243 -9.33 -12.99 -27.53
N CYS A 244 -8.74 -11.83 -27.20
CA CYS A 244 -9.35 -10.87 -26.28
C CYS A 244 -10.69 -10.31 -26.79
N LEU A 245 -10.85 -10.09 -28.10
CA LEU A 245 -12.14 -9.68 -28.69
C LEU A 245 -13.21 -10.79 -28.59
N VAL A 246 -12.81 -12.06 -28.71
CA VAL A 246 -13.68 -13.23 -28.58
C VAL A 246 -14.18 -13.42 -27.14
N LEU A 247 -13.40 -13.01 -26.13
CA LEU A 247 -13.78 -13.02 -24.71
C LEU A 247 -14.86 -11.99 -24.33
N CYS A 248 -14.97 -10.90 -25.09
CA CYS A 248 -15.97 -9.85 -24.85
C CYS A 248 -17.31 -10.05 -25.58
N ALA A 249 -17.45 -11.14 -26.35
CA ALA A 249 -18.69 -11.52 -27.01
C ALA A 249 -19.65 -12.23 -26.04
N PRO A 250 -20.95 -11.92 -26.05
CA PRO A 250 -21.91 -12.64 -25.21
C PRO A 250 -21.98 -14.13 -25.61
N ASN A 251 -21.79 -15.02 -24.63
CA ASN A 251 -21.86 -16.49 -24.68
C ASN A 251 -20.61 -17.29 -25.11
N THR A 252 -19.39 -16.75 -25.03
CA THR A 252 -18.18 -17.56 -25.30
C THR A 252 -17.69 -18.29 -24.06
N VAL A 253 -17.60 -19.63 -24.12
CA VAL A 253 -16.92 -20.47 -23.11
C VAL A 253 -15.47 -20.69 -23.54
N VAL A 254 -14.53 -20.26 -22.71
CA VAL A 254 -13.08 -20.37 -22.98
C VAL A 254 -12.60 -21.79 -22.68
N SER A 255 -12.08 -22.49 -23.67
CA SER A 255 -11.55 -23.85 -23.54
C SER A 255 -10.03 -23.95 -23.75
N THR A 256 -9.32 -22.82 -23.94
CA THR A 256 -7.87 -22.80 -24.15
C THR A 256 -7.13 -22.03 -23.05
N PRO A 257 -5.95 -22.52 -22.60
CA PRO A 257 -5.14 -21.83 -21.60
C PRO A 257 -4.50 -20.57 -22.21
N LEU A 258 -4.73 -19.42 -21.57
CA LEU A 258 -4.13 -18.12 -21.92
C LEU A 258 -2.66 -18.05 -21.45
N SER A 259 -1.83 -17.31 -22.18
CA SER A 259 -0.43 -17.06 -21.79
C SER A 259 -0.34 -16.11 -20.58
N ALA A 260 0.79 -16.12 -19.87
CA ALA A 260 1.02 -15.25 -18.71
C ALA A 260 0.95 -13.74 -19.08
N SER A 261 1.39 -13.39 -20.30
CA SER A 261 1.31 -12.04 -20.88
C SER A 261 -0.14 -11.58 -21.06
N THR A 262 -1.01 -12.48 -21.53
CA THR A 262 -2.44 -12.20 -21.75
C THR A 262 -3.18 -12.01 -20.41
N SER A 263 -2.72 -12.65 -19.33
CA SER A 263 -3.27 -12.47 -17.98
C SER A 263 -2.96 -11.08 -17.38
N PHE A 264 -1.78 -10.52 -17.68
CA PHE A 264 -1.39 -9.18 -17.23
C PHE A 264 -2.17 -8.07 -17.95
N ILE A 265 -2.38 -8.23 -19.26
CA ILE A 265 -3.24 -7.35 -20.05
C ILE A 265 -4.69 -7.45 -19.59
N HIS A 266 -5.19 -8.66 -19.30
CA HIS A 266 -6.53 -8.85 -18.74
C HIS A 266 -6.67 -8.18 -17.36
N LEU A 267 -5.64 -8.21 -16.51
CA LEU A 267 -5.63 -7.51 -15.22
C LEU A 267 -5.64 -5.98 -15.40
N LEU A 268 -4.88 -5.45 -16.37
CA LEU A 268 -4.85 -4.04 -16.73
C LEU A 268 -6.15 -3.55 -17.38
N ILE A 269 -6.79 -4.36 -18.23
CA ILE A 269 -8.07 -4.01 -18.87
C ILE A 269 -9.20 -4.10 -17.84
N CYS A 270 -9.27 -5.17 -17.04
CA CYS A 270 -10.32 -5.33 -16.03
C CYS A 270 -10.16 -4.38 -14.83
N ARG A 271 -8.97 -3.82 -14.57
CA ARG A 271 -8.77 -2.80 -13.51
C ARG A 271 -8.63 -1.37 -14.04
N GLY A 272 -8.30 -1.20 -15.32
CA GLY A 272 -8.08 0.11 -15.97
C GLY A 272 -9.32 0.70 -16.65
N ALA A 273 -10.36 -0.10 -16.95
CA ALA A 273 -11.63 0.39 -17.52
C ALA A 273 -12.49 1.27 -16.57
N ALA A 274 -11.91 1.73 -15.45
CA ALA A 274 -12.55 2.62 -14.49
C ALA A 274 -11.82 3.98 -14.37
N ALA A 275 -10.86 4.26 -15.25
CA ALA A 275 -10.03 5.46 -15.20
C ALA A 275 -9.66 5.99 -16.60
N LEU A 276 -10.68 6.37 -17.39
CA LEU A 276 -10.60 7.44 -18.38
C LEU A 276 -11.90 8.23 -18.40
#